data_AF-A0A2V9FIV2-F1
#
_entry.id   AF-A0A2V9FIV2-F1
#
_cell.length_a   1.000
_cell.length_b   1.000
_cell.length_c   1.000
_cell.angle_alpha   90.00
_cell.angle_beta   90.00
_cell.angle_gamma   90.00
#
_symmetry.space_group_name_H-M   'P 1'
#
loop_
_entity.id
_entity.type
_entity.pdbx_description
1 polymer ?
#
loop_
_entity_poly.entity_id
_entity_poly.type
_entity_poly.pdbx_seq_one_letter_code
_entity_poly.pdbx_strand_id
1 'polypeptide(L)'
;KKNNIDLSKDKMALQRLKDAAEKAKIELSQMMETEINLPFITAGASGPIHMEEKLTRTRLEQMMNDLLERSMKPVKQALEDAKMSPNDIQEVVLVG
;
A
#
# COMPACT_ATOMS: atom_id res chain seq x y z
N LYS A 1 -4.82 -10.78 13.76
CA LYS A 1 -4.06 -12.04 13.52
C LYS A 1 -5.07 -13.17 13.38
N LYS A 2 -5.33 -13.66 12.16
CA LYS A 2 -6.42 -14.62 11.88
C LYS A 2 -6.01 -16.08 12.16
N ASN A 3 -4.73 -16.41 11.98
CA ASN A 3 -4.20 -17.78 12.08
C ASN A 3 -3.07 -17.96 13.12
N ASN A 4 -2.85 -16.97 14.00
CA ASN A 4 -1.78 -16.94 15.01
C ASN A 4 -0.35 -17.25 14.52
N ILE A 5 -0.11 -17.23 13.20
CA ILE A 5 1.17 -17.46 12.55
C ILE A 5 1.74 -16.13 12.06
N ASP A 6 3.02 -15.93 12.29
CA ASP A 6 3.77 -14.76 11.87
C ASP A 6 4.50 -15.06 10.55
N LEU A 7 3.91 -14.59 9.44
CA LEU A 7 4.46 -14.76 8.09
C LEU A 7 5.77 -13.99 7.86
N SER A 8 6.11 -13.02 8.73
CA SER A 8 7.34 -12.23 8.55
C SER A 8 8.63 -13.05 8.70
N LYS A 9 8.53 -14.22 9.36
CA LYS A 9 9.65 -15.14 9.56
C LYS A 9 9.87 -16.09 8.38
N ASP A 10 8.88 -16.23 7.51
CA ASP A 10 8.96 -17.08 6.32
C ASP A 10 9.27 -16.19 5.11
N LYS A 11 10.51 -16.28 4.63
CA LYS A 11 10.99 -15.45 3.51
C LYS A 11 10.21 -15.70 2.21
N MET A 12 9.79 -16.95 1.96
CA MET A 12 9.03 -17.28 0.74
C MET A 12 7.61 -16.74 0.83
N ALA A 13 6.96 -16.91 1.98
CA ALA A 13 5.64 -16.34 2.22
C ALA A 13 5.66 -14.81 2.13
N LEU A 14 6.68 -14.17 2.72
CA LEU A 14 6.82 -12.72 2.70
C LEU A 14 7.02 -12.16 1.30
N GLN A 15 7.82 -12.83 0.45
CA GLN A 15 7.99 -12.40 -0.94
C GLN A 15 6.68 -12.48 -1.73
N ARG A 16 5.96 -13.60 -1.61
CA ARG A 16 4.65 -13.76 -2.27
C ARG A 16 3.64 -12.74 -1.78
N LEU A 17 3.64 -12.44 -0.48
CA LEU A 17 2.79 -11.41 0.09
C LEU A 17 3.15 -10.02 -0.44
N LYS A 18 4.44 -9.71 -0.61
CA LYS A 18 4.89 -8.45 -1.18
C LYS A 18 4.40 -8.28 -2.62
N ASP A 19 4.56 -9.31 -3.46
CA ASP A 19 4.14 -9.26 -4.87
C ASP A 19 2.62 -9.09 -4.99
N ALA A 20 1.85 -9.83 -4.18
CA ALA A 20 0.40 -9.71 -4.14
C ALA A 20 -0.07 -8.35 -3.60
N ALA A 21 0.60 -7.81 -2.59
CA ALA A 21 0.30 -6.48 -2.06
C ALA A 21 0.60 -5.37 -3.07
N GLU A 22 1.69 -5.48 -3.82
CA GLU A 22 2.00 -4.53 -4.90
C GLU A 22 0.97 -4.59 -6.02
N LYS A 23 0.59 -5.80 -6.45
CA LYS A 23 -0.49 -5.98 -7.43
C LYS A 23 -1.81 -5.38 -6.95
N ALA A 24 -2.21 -5.66 -5.71
CA ALA A 24 -3.43 -5.11 -5.12
C ALA A 24 -3.39 -3.57 -5.05
N LYS A 25 -2.26 -2.97 -4.66
CA LYS A 25 -2.06 -1.51 -4.66
C LYS A 25 -2.24 -0.92 -6.07
N ILE A 26 -1.66 -1.55 -7.09
CA ILE A 26 -1.79 -1.11 -8.50
C ILE A 26 -3.25 -1.21 -8.95
N GLU A 27 -3.93 -2.33 -8.67
CA GLU A 27 -5.35 -2.52 -9.03
C GLU A 27 -6.25 -1.49 -8.34
N LEU A 28 -6.01 -1.18 -7.06
CA LEU A 28 -6.74 -0.16 -6.31
C LEU A 28 -6.51 1.26 -6.84
N SER A 29 -5.51 1.50 -7.69
CA SER A 29 -5.35 2.77 -8.41
C SER A 29 -6.44 2.97 -9.47
N GLN A 30 -7.14 1.90 -9.87
CA GLN A 30 -8.21 1.93 -10.87
C GLN A 30 -9.55 1.45 -10.29
N MET A 31 -9.53 0.47 -9.39
CA MET A 31 -10.71 -0.16 -8.78
C MET A 31 -10.96 0.34 -7.34
N MET A 32 -12.18 0.15 -6.85
CA MET A 32 -12.58 0.51 -5.47
C MET A 32 -12.30 -0.61 -4.45
N GLU A 33 -12.22 -1.85 -4.90
CA GLU A 33 -11.95 -3.05 -4.10
C GLU A 33 -11.10 -4.03 -4.92
N THR A 34 -10.25 -4.80 -4.25
CA THR A 34 -9.51 -5.95 -4.79
C THR A 34 -9.45 -7.08 -3.75
N GLU A 35 -9.15 -8.29 -4.20
CA GLU A 35 -9.01 -9.47 -3.37
C GLU A 35 -7.58 -10.03 -3.44
N ILE A 36 -6.94 -10.14 -2.27
CA ILE A 36 -5.63 -10.77 -2.12
C ILE A 36 -5.87 -12.25 -1.84
N ASN A 37 -5.57 -13.09 -2.83
CA ASN A 37 -5.66 -14.55 -2.70
C ASN A 37 -4.28 -15.20 -2.86
N LEU A 38 -3.78 -15.77 -1.76
CA LEU A 38 -2.50 -16.47 -1.66
C LEU A 38 -2.73 -17.89 -1.15
N PRO A 39 -2.92 -18.86 -2.06
CA PRO A 39 -3.10 -20.24 -1.66
C PRO A 39 -1.78 -20.84 -1.18
N PHE A 40 -1.85 -21.72 -0.18
CA PHE A 40 -0.69 -22.42 0.39
C PHE A 40 0.42 -21.43 0.80
N ILE A 41 0.05 -20.36 1.51
CA ILE A 41 1.00 -19.30 1.89
C ILE A 41 1.97 -19.77 2.98
N THR A 42 1.52 -20.66 3.86
CA THR A 42 2.36 -21.30 4.90
C THR A 42 1.70 -22.59 5.39
N ALA A 43 2.34 -23.32 6.30
CA ALA A 43 1.78 -24.51 6.95
C ALA A 43 1.67 -24.30 8.47
N GLY A 44 0.51 -24.62 9.04
CA GLY A 44 0.28 -24.67 10.48
C GLY A 44 0.22 -26.09 11.01
N ALA A 45 -0.03 -26.24 12.31
CA ALA A 45 -0.14 -27.55 12.97
C ALA A 45 -1.23 -28.47 12.37
N SER A 46 -2.26 -27.87 11.76
CA SER A 46 -3.39 -28.59 11.16
C SER A 46 -3.30 -28.74 9.64
N GLY A 47 -2.17 -28.35 9.01
CA GLY A 47 -1.97 -28.45 7.57
C GLY A 47 -1.72 -27.10 6.86
N PRO A 48 -1.81 -27.07 5.52
CA PRO A 48 -1.57 -25.87 4.73
C PRO A 48 -2.58 -24.76 5.01
N ILE A 49 -2.12 -23.52 4.94
CA ILE A 49 -2.92 -22.33 5.20
C ILE A 49 -2.97 -21.46 3.95
N HIS A 50 -4.15 -20.90 3.70
CA HIS A 50 -4.42 -19.94 2.63
C HIS A 50 -4.66 -18.56 3.23
N MET A 51 -4.40 -17.52 2.44
CA MET A 51 -4.76 -16.15 2.78
C MET A 51 -5.70 -15.61 1.72
N GLU A 52 -6.92 -15.26 2.14
CA GLU A 52 -7.94 -14.62 1.33
C GLU A 52 -8.41 -13.39 2.11
N GLU A 53 -8.11 -12.21 1.59
CA GLU A 53 -8.45 -10.93 2.22
C GLU A 53 -8.91 -9.92 1.16
N LYS A 54 -10.04 -9.27 1.44
CA LYS A 54 -10.55 -8.16 0.61
C LYS A 54 -9.97 -6.85 1.10
N LEU A 55 -9.51 -6.02 0.18
CA LEU A 55 -8.96 -4.69 0.47
C LEU A 55 -9.70 -3.64 -0.36
N THR A 56 -10.20 -2.61 0.31
CA THR A 56 -10.84 -1.46 -0.34
C THR A 56 -9.84 -0.33 -0.55
N ARG A 57 -10.09 0.54 -1.55
CA ARG A 57 -9.28 1.74 -1.81
C ARG A 57 -9.22 2.63 -0.58
N THR A 58 -10.36 2.89 0.07
CA THR A 58 -10.43 3.69 1.28
C THR A 58 -9.57 3.11 2.41
N ARG A 59 -9.54 1.78 2.55
CA ARG A 59 -8.69 1.14 3.57
C ARG A 59 -7.21 1.31 3.25
N LEU A 60 -6.81 1.16 1.98
CA LEU A 60 -5.45 1.42 1.54
C LEU A 60 -5.04 2.88 1.80
N GLU A 61 -5.87 3.85 1.43
CA GLU A 61 -5.64 5.28 1.66
C GLU A 61 -5.46 5.59 3.16
N GLN A 62 -6.30 5.01 4.03
CA GLN A 62 -6.15 5.13 5.48
C GLN A 62 -4.81 4.56 5.97
N MET A 63 -4.37 3.43 5.41
CA MET A 63 -3.11 2.78 5.81
C MET A 63 -1.87 3.56 5.36
N MET A 64 -1.99 4.42 4.34
CA MET A 64 -0.89 5.23 3.81
C MET A 64 -1.02 6.73 4.09
N ASN A 65 -1.98 7.14 4.92
CA ASN A 65 -2.27 8.56 5.16
C ASN A 65 -1.05 9.32 5.71
N ASP A 66 -0.26 8.69 6.58
CA ASP A 66 0.98 9.28 7.10
C ASP A 66 2.03 9.49 6.00
N LEU A 67 2.10 8.59 5.01
CA LEU A 67 2.99 8.73 3.85
C LEU A 67 2.56 9.89 2.95
N LEU A 68 1.25 10.07 2.75
CA LEU A 68 0.69 11.20 2.00
C LEU A 68 0.92 12.53 2.73
N GLU A 69 0.73 12.58 4.05
CA GLU A 69 1.02 13.80 4.82
C GLU A 69 2.51 14.15 4.80
N ARG A 70 3.38 13.14 4.81
CA ARG A 70 4.83 13.34 4.69
C ARG A 70 5.24 13.92 3.34
N SER A 71 4.56 13.58 2.24
CA SER A 71 4.88 14.13 0.91
C SER A 71 4.48 15.60 0.76
N MET A 72 3.46 16.06 1.49
CA MET A 72 3.03 17.46 1.47
C MET A 72 4.00 18.42 2.15
N LYS A 73 4.81 17.95 3.11
CA LYS A 73 5.78 18.80 3.81
C LYS A 73 6.85 19.39 2.87
N PRO A 74 7.56 18.59 2.05
CA PRO A 74 8.47 19.11 1.03
C PRO A 74 7.82 20.07 0.03
N VAL A 75 6.57 19.81 -0.39
CA VAL A 75 5.86 20.67 -1.35
C VAL A 75 5.66 22.07 -0.77
N LYS A 76 5.23 22.16 0.50
CA LYS A 76 5.06 23.45 1.18
C LYS A 76 6.39 24.17 1.37
N GLN A 77 7.43 23.46 1.79
CA GLN A 77 8.77 24.04 1.95
C GLN A 77 9.30 24.61 0.63
N ALA A 78 9.17 23.87 -0.48
CA ALA A 78 9.63 24.33 -1.78
C ALA A 78 8.91 25.61 -2.24
N LEU A 79 7.61 25.73 -1.98
CA LEU A 79 6.85 26.95 -2.26
C LEU A 79 7.32 28.12 -1.39
N GLU A 80 7.55 27.88 -0.09
CA GLU A 80 8.06 28.89 0.83
C GLU A 80 9.45 29.39 0.42
N ASP A 81 10.36 28.48 0.06
CA ASP A 81 11.72 28.81 -0.40
C ASP A 81 11.70 29.61 -1.71
N ALA A 82 10.76 29.28 -2.61
CA ALA A 82 10.53 30.00 -3.86
C ALA A 82 9.75 31.31 -3.67
N LYS A 83 9.22 31.57 -2.46
CA LYS A 83 8.32 32.70 -2.14
C LYS A 83 7.08 32.74 -3.06
N MET A 84 6.56 31.56 -3.38
CA MET A 84 5.37 31.39 -4.22
C MET A 84 4.20 30.87 -3.39
N SER A 85 3.00 31.30 -3.75
CA SER A 85 1.76 30.66 -3.30
C SER A 85 1.38 29.53 -4.27
N PRO A 86 0.52 28.59 -3.87
CA PRO A 86 -0.01 27.58 -4.79
C PRO A 86 -0.69 28.15 -6.05
N ASN A 87 -1.24 29.37 -5.95
CA ASN A 87 -1.91 30.04 -7.08
C ASN A 87 -0.91 30.60 -8.12
N ASP A 88 0.36 30.73 -7.75
CA ASP A 88 1.42 31.19 -8.65
C ASP A 88 1.95 30.06 -9.54
N ILE A 89 1.45 28.83 -9.38
CA ILE A 89 1.87 27.65 -10.14
C ILE A 89 0.96 27.48 -11.35
N GLN A 90 1.52 27.58 -12.56
CA GLN A 90 0.75 27.47 -13.80
C GLN A 90 0.45 26.01 -14.18
N GLU A 91 1.36 25.09 -13.85
CA GLU A 91 1.25 23.69 -14.24
C GLU A 91 1.79 22.77 -13.15
N VAL A 92 1.11 21.64 -12.94
CA VAL A 92 1.54 20.57 -12.04
C VAL A 92 1.87 19.34 -12.88
N VAL A 93 3.15 18.98 -12.93
CA VAL A 93 3.64 17.79 -13.63
C VAL A 93 3.78 16.65 -12.63
N LEU A 94 3.05 15.55 -12.86
CA LEU A 94 3.16 14.33 -12.06
C LEU A 94 4.15 13.38 -12.72
N VAL A 95 5.19 12.99 -11.99
CA VAL A 95 6.20 12.02 -12.41
C VAL A 95 6.15 10.82 -11.46
N GLY A 96 6.17 9.61 -12.02
CA GLY A 96 6.09 8.34 -11.30
C GLY A 96 7.20 7.39 -11.72
#